data_AF-V5W6F2-F1
#
_entry.id   AF-V5W6F2-F1
#
_cell.length_a   1.000
_cell.length_b   1.000
_cell.length_c   1.000
_cell.angle_alpha   90.00
_cell.angle_beta   90.00
_cell.angle_gamma   90.00
#
_symmetry.space_group_name_H-M   'P 1'
#
loop_
_entity.id
_entity.type
_entity.pdbx_description
1 polymer ?
#
loop_
_entity_poly.entity_id
_entity_poly.type
_entity_poly.pdbx_seq_one_letter_code
_entity_poly.pdbx_strand_id
1 'polypeptide(L)'
;MDIFYIDQKKKKIILRISTTKGIKKVVNIINGRTKISVLKTHCLIDWLNKTHNSNIKKLALNNNSLYNDYWLSGYIEDKGKVYMCKSEGVKGLYNFVVESLATSPSFIPCVHFFFY
;
A
#
# COMPACT_ATOMS: atom_id res chain seq x y z
N MET A 1 21.12 12.17 1.86
CA MET A 1 20.58 12.27 0.51
C MET A 1 19.70 11.08 0.27
N ASP A 2 18.41 11.30 0.03
CA ASP A 2 17.51 10.23 -0.41
C ASP A 2 17.65 10.14 -1.93
N ILE A 3 17.93 8.94 -2.44
CA ILE A 3 18.35 8.74 -3.83
C ILE A 3 17.34 7.83 -4.49
N PHE A 4 16.75 8.29 -5.59
CA PHE A 4 16.04 7.44 -6.53
C PHE A 4 17.06 6.81 -7.47
N TYR A 5 17.03 5.49 -7.61
CA TYR A 5 17.81 4.83 -8.65
C TYR A 5 16.98 3.76 -9.34
N ILE A 6 17.26 3.58 -10.62
CA ILE A 6 16.60 2.57 -11.46
C ILE A 6 17.50 1.33 -11.46
N ASP A 7 16.97 0.20 -10.99
CA ASP A 7 17.62 -1.10 -11.19
C ASP A 7 17.33 -1.54 -12.63
N GLN A 8 18.27 -1.24 -13.52
CA GLN A 8 18.17 -1.53 -14.95
C GLN A 8 18.07 -3.03 -15.25
N LYS A 9 18.60 -3.91 -14.39
CA LYS A 9 18.50 -5.36 -14.57
C LYS A 9 17.10 -5.89 -14.30
N LYS A 10 16.37 -5.25 -13.38
CA LYS A 10 15.03 -5.72 -12.94
C LYS A 10 13.87 -4.92 -13.53
N LYS A 11 14.13 -3.87 -14.32
CA LYS A 11 13.14 -2.89 -14.77
C LYS A 11 12.31 -2.35 -13.59
N LYS A 12 12.97 -2.04 -12.47
CA LYS A 12 12.32 -1.54 -11.24
C LYS A 12 12.92 -0.21 -10.82
N ILE A 13 12.07 0.72 -10.39
CA ILE A 13 12.50 1.96 -9.76
C ILE A 13 12.54 1.71 -8.25
N ILE A 14 13.68 2.01 -7.63
CA ILE A 14 13.89 1.81 -6.19
C ILE A 14 14.00 3.18 -5.52
N LEU A 15 13.11 3.45 -4.57
CA LEU A 15 13.25 4.54 -3.63
C LEU A 15 14.16 4.08 -2.48
N ARG A 16 15.33 4.72 -2.34
CA ARG A 16 16.27 4.44 -1.25
C ARG A 16 16.37 5.61 -0.29
N ILE A 17 16.08 5.33 0.98
CA ILE A 17 16.24 6.27 2.09
C ILE A 17 17.40 5.75 2.93
N SER A 18 18.52 6.48 2.89
CA SER A 18 19.78 6.06 3.54
C SER A 18 20.14 6.92 4.74
N THR A 19 19.53 8.10 4.88
CA THR A 19 19.84 8.99 5.99
C THR A 19 19.07 8.59 7.24
N THR A 20 19.72 8.67 8.39
CA THR A 20 19.08 8.46 9.69
C THR A 20 17.88 9.39 9.87
N LYS A 21 18.01 10.67 9.48
CA LYS A 21 16.92 11.65 9.49
C LYS A 21 15.73 11.23 8.61
N GLY A 22 15.98 10.75 7.39
CA GLY A 22 14.95 10.26 6.48
C GLY A 22 14.25 9.02 7.02
N ILE A 23 15.01 8.03 7.52
CA ILE A 23 14.47 6.81 8.13
C ILE A 23 13.60 7.16 9.35
N LYS A 24 14.06 8.06 10.24
CA LYS A 24 13.26 8.54 11.38
C LYS A 24 11.95 9.20 10.92
N LYS A 25 11.99 10.01 9.86
CA LYS A 25 10.79 10.64 9.30
C LYS A 25 9.78 9.60 8.79
N VAL A 26 10.25 8.59 8.06
CA VAL A 26 9.39 7.49 7.59
C VAL A 26 8.78 6.73 8.75
N VAL A 27 9.60 6.34 9.74
CA VAL A 27 9.12 5.64 10.94
C VAL A 27 8.03 6.43 11.65
N ASN A 28 8.22 7.73 11.84
CA ASN A 28 7.22 8.59 12.46
C ASN A 28 5.91 8.68 11.66
N ILE A 29 5.97 8.57 10.34
CA ILE A 29 4.76 8.55 9.50
C ILE A 29 4.04 7.20 9.61
N ILE A 30 4.76 6.07 9.57
CA ILE A 30 4.12 4.74 9.48
C ILE A 30 3.76 4.14 10.85
N ASN A 31 4.44 4.55 11.92
CA ASN A 31 4.22 4.03 13.27
C ASN A 31 2.79 4.36 13.71
N GLY A 32 2.03 3.33 14.09
CA GLY A 32 0.63 3.48 14.47
C GLY A 32 -0.35 3.70 13.31
N ARG A 33 0.08 3.62 12.04
CA ARG A 33 -0.81 3.71 10.87
C ARG A 33 -1.10 2.39 10.18
N THR A 34 -0.37 1.32 10.50
CA THR A 34 -0.57 0.01 9.85
C THR A 34 -1.76 -0.73 10.45
N LYS A 35 -2.53 -1.44 9.60
CA LYS A 35 -3.67 -2.27 10.03
C LYS A 35 -3.42 -3.78 10.06
N ILE A 36 -2.41 -4.27 9.35
CA ILE A 36 -2.11 -5.72 9.26
C ILE A 36 -1.07 -6.16 10.30
N SER A 37 0.07 -5.48 10.37
CA SER A 37 1.16 -5.87 11.27
C SER A 37 2.02 -4.66 11.62
N VAL A 38 2.47 -4.65 12.88
CA VAL A 38 3.43 -3.67 13.41
C VAL A 38 4.85 -4.21 13.49
N LEU A 39 5.05 -5.53 13.30
CA LEU A 39 6.33 -6.22 13.55
C LEU A 39 7.50 -5.56 12.82
N LYS A 40 7.36 -5.31 11.51
CA LYS A 40 8.44 -4.70 10.70
C LYS A 40 8.79 -3.29 11.19
N THR A 41 7.77 -2.50 11.51
CA THR A 41 7.95 -1.14 12.03
C THR A 41 8.60 -1.16 13.42
N HIS A 42 8.18 -2.07 14.29
CA HIS A 42 8.76 -2.24 15.63
C HIS A 42 10.22 -2.68 15.57
N CYS A 43 10.57 -3.63 14.70
CA CYS A 43 11.98 -4.02 14.49
C CYS A 43 12.83 -2.82 14.03
N LEU A 44 12.30 -1.98 13.15
CA LEU A 44 13.00 -0.79 12.68
C LEU A 44 13.13 0.28 13.80
N ILE A 45 12.09 0.45 14.62
CA ILE A 45 12.13 1.32 15.80
C ILE A 45 13.17 0.82 16.81
N ASP A 46 13.19 -0.48 17.11
CA ASP A 46 14.13 -1.08 18.05
C ASP A 46 15.57 -0.89 17.56
N TRP A 47 15.81 -1.07 16.26
CA TRP A 47 17.10 -0.74 15.65
C TRP A 47 17.45 0.75 15.83
N LEU A 48 16.56 1.68 15.47
CA LEU A 48 16.79 3.14 15.60
C LEU A 48 17.03 3.59 17.05
N ASN A 49 16.35 2.98 18.00
CA ASN A 49 16.51 3.29 19.42
C ASN A 49 17.87 2.79 19.92
N LYS A 50 18.26 1.58 19.53
CA LYS A 50 19.55 0.98 19.91
C LYS A 50 20.75 1.69 19.28
N THR A 51 20.68 2.06 17.99
CA THR A 51 21.84 2.57 17.25
C THR A 51 21.96 4.10 17.25
N HIS A 52 20.83 4.81 17.40
CA HIS A 52 20.79 6.27 17.25
C HIS A 52 20.09 6.99 18.41
N ASN A 53 19.91 6.31 19.55
CA ASN A 53 19.30 6.83 20.78
C ASN A 53 18.02 7.63 20.53
N SER A 54 17.18 7.11 19.64
CA SER A 54 16.07 7.87 19.06
C SER A 54 14.85 7.98 19.98
N ASN A 55 14.77 7.15 21.02
CA ASN A 55 13.68 7.09 22.01
C ASN A 55 12.26 7.09 21.41
N ILE A 56 12.08 6.46 20.24
CA ILE A 56 10.79 6.37 19.55
C ILE A 56 9.92 5.34 20.26
N LYS A 57 8.73 5.75 20.71
CA LYS A 57 7.73 4.87 21.32
C LYS A 57 7.06 4.01 20.24
N LYS A 58 6.97 2.70 20.49
CA LYS A 58 6.22 1.75 19.64
C LYS A 58 4.71 1.99 19.81
N LEU A 59 4.00 2.20 18.71
CA LEU A 59 2.54 2.32 18.70
C LEU A 59 1.89 0.99 18.29
N ALA A 60 0.68 0.77 18.78
CA ALA A 60 -0.12 -0.41 18.44
C ALA A 60 -0.67 -0.33 17.00
N LEU A 61 -1.35 -1.40 16.58
CA LEU A 61 -2.08 -1.43 15.31
C LEU A 61 -3.15 -0.33 15.27
N ASN A 62 -3.37 0.21 14.07
CA ASN A 62 -4.44 1.15 13.81
C ASN A 62 -5.78 0.39 13.67
N ASN A 63 -6.64 0.50 14.68
CA ASN A 63 -7.95 -0.14 14.69
C ASN A 63 -9.09 0.76 14.18
N ASN A 64 -8.78 1.91 13.56
CA ASN A 64 -9.80 2.78 12.99
C ASN A 64 -10.55 2.07 11.85
N SER A 65 -11.82 2.46 11.64
CA SER A 65 -12.63 1.98 10.52
C SER A 65 -11.93 2.19 9.16
N LEU A 66 -12.09 1.23 8.25
CA LEU A 66 -11.57 1.31 6.87
C LEU A 66 -12.22 2.43 6.06
N TYR A 67 -13.44 2.83 6.40
CA TYR A 67 -14.17 3.90 5.70
C TYR A 67 -13.56 5.29 5.91
N ASN A 68 -12.84 5.47 7.02
CA ASN A 68 -12.33 6.77 7.44
C ASN A 68 -10.82 6.90 7.20
N ASP A 69 -10.20 5.99 6.43
CA ASP A 69 -8.80 6.15 6.06
C ASP A 69 -8.42 5.66 4.65
N TYR A 70 -7.28 6.17 4.19
CA TYR A 70 -6.70 5.87 2.88
C TYR A 70 -5.83 4.60 2.88
N TRP A 71 -5.83 3.82 3.96
CA TRP A 71 -4.98 2.64 4.07
C TRP A 71 -5.46 1.55 3.10
N LEU A 72 -6.79 1.38 2.95
CA LEU A 72 -7.36 0.38 2.05
C LEU A 72 -7.02 0.66 0.58
N SER A 73 -7.08 1.91 0.14
CA SER A 73 -6.75 2.27 -1.25
C SER A 73 -5.29 1.94 -1.57
N GLY A 74 -4.36 2.29 -0.69
CA GLY A 74 -2.94 1.92 -0.87
C GLY A 74 -2.70 0.41 -0.83
N TYR A 75 -3.47 -0.34 -0.04
CA TYR A 75 -3.40 -1.80 -0.04
C TYR A 75 -3.91 -2.41 -1.36
N ILE A 76 -5.00 -1.88 -1.92
CA ILE A 76 -5.53 -2.30 -3.22
C ILE A 76 -4.55 -1.94 -4.35
N GLU A 77 -3.88 -0.80 -4.29
CA GLU A 77 -2.84 -0.45 -5.27
C GLU A 77 -1.66 -1.44 -5.28
N ASP A 78 -1.27 -1.98 -4.12
CA ASP A 78 -0.16 -2.94 -4.01
C ASP A 78 -0.57 -4.41 -4.26
N LYS A 79 -1.77 -4.81 -3.82
CA LYS A 79 -2.20 -6.23 -3.82
C LYS A 79 -3.51 -6.49 -4.54
N GLY A 80 -4.29 -5.46 -4.82
CA GLY A 80 -5.56 -5.56 -5.51
C GLY A 80 -5.37 -6.02 -6.96
N LYS A 81 -6.42 -6.67 -7.47
CA LYS A 81 -6.51 -7.09 -8.86
C LYS A 81 -7.90 -6.76 -9.36
N VAL A 82 -7.95 -6.20 -10.56
CA VAL A 82 -9.19 -5.86 -11.25
C VAL A 82 -9.28 -6.78 -12.46
N TYR A 83 -10.38 -7.51 -12.56
CA TYR A 83 -10.63 -8.42 -13.66
C TYR A 83 -11.80 -7.94 -14.50
N MET A 84 -11.71 -8.20 -15.80
CA MET A 84 -12.85 -8.11 -16.71
C MET A 84 -13.16 -9.52 -17.20
N CYS A 85 -14.31 -10.04 -16.79
CA CYS A 85 -14.76 -11.35 -17.23
C CYS A 85 -15.78 -11.18 -18.36
N LYS A 86 -15.52 -11.82 -19.51
CA LYS A 86 -16.53 -12.02 -20.54
C LYS A 86 -17.37 -13.23 -20.14
N SER A 87 -18.64 -13.01 -19.81
CA SER A 87 -19.61 -14.12 -19.69
C SER A 87 -20.20 -14.42 -21.06
N GLU A 88 -20.36 -15.70 -21.41
CA GLU A 88 -21.20 -16.09 -22.55
C GLU A 88 -22.66 -15.79 -22.23
N GLY A 89 -23.10 -14.58 -22.59
CA GLY A 89 -24.50 -14.18 -22.60
C GLY A 89 -25.17 -14.54 -23.92
N VAL A 90 -26.50 -14.47 -23.94
CA VAL A 90 -27.33 -14.57 -25.15
C VAL A 90 -26.77 -13.65 -26.24
N LYS A 91 -26.71 -14.14 -27.48
CA LYS A 91 -26.19 -13.44 -28.67
C LYS A 91 -26.66 -11.97 -28.68
N GLY A 92 -25.76 -11.02 -28.40
CA GLY A 92 -26.04 -9.58 -28.44
C GLY A 92 -25.97 -8.81 -27.12
N LEU A 93 -25.77 -9.45 -25.96
CA LEU A 93 -25.59 -8.78 -24.66
C LEU A 93 -24.22 -9.09 -24.06
N TYR A 94 -23.39 -8.05 -23.87
CA TYR A 94 -22.09 -8.13 -23.20
C TYR A 94 -22.23 -7.67 -21.75
N ASN A 95 -22.10 -8.58 -20.79
CA ASN A 95 -21.99 -8.23 -19.37
C ASN A 95 -20.50 -8.09 -19.02
N PHE A 96 -20.11 -6.94 -18.45
CA PHE A 96 -18.78 -6.72 -17.90
C PHE A 96 -18.88 -6.77 -16.39
N VAL A 97 -18.28 -7.79 -15.77
CA VAL A 97 -18.18 -7.87 -14.31
C VAL A 97 -16.82 -7.34 -13.91
N VAL A 98 -16.81 -6.30 -13.06
CA VAL A 98 -15.61 -5.80 -12.38
C VAL A 98 -15.58 -6.38 -10.99
N GLU A 99 -14.81 -7.46 -10.81
CA GLU A 99 -14.57 -8.02 -9.47
C GLU A 99 -13.32 -7.37 -8.89
N SER A 100 -13.50 -6.64 -7.79
CA SER A 100 -12.41 -6.27 -6.90
C SER A 100 -12.39 -7.29 -5.77
N LEU A 101 -11.28 -8.02 -5.62
CA LEU A 101 -11.07 -8.92 -4.49
C LEU A 101 -10.75 -8.12 -3.20
N ALA A 102 -11.53 -7.09 -2.93
CA ALA A 102 -11.53 -6.34 -1.69
C ALA A 102 -12.92 -6.54 -1.09
N THR A 103 -13.00 -7.19 0.06
CA THR A 103 -14.22 -7.56 0.79
C THR A 103 -14.98 -6.36 1.36
N SER A 104 -15.22 -5.32 0.56
CA SER A 104 -16.06 -4.18 0.91
C SER A 104 -16.98 -3.82 -0.27
N PRO A 105 -18.31 -3.90 -0.12
CA PRO A 105 -19.29 -3.73 -1.20
C PRO A 105 -19.48 -2.28 -1.69
N SER A 106 -18.55 -1.37 -1.38
CA SER A 106 -18.72 0.07 -1.54
C SER A 106 -17.63 0.76 -2.38
N PHE A 107 -16.80 0.01 -3.10
CA PHE A 107 -15.74 0.60 -3.93
C PHE A 107 -16.07 0.46 -5.41
N ILE A 108 -16.39 1.58 -6.05
CA ILE A 108 -16.35 1.72 -7.51
C ILE A 108 -14.90 2.07 -7.84
N PRO A 109 -14.10 1.16 -8.42
CA PRO A 109 -12.81 1.57 -8.95
C PRO A 109 -13.07 2.58 -10.07
N CYS A 110 -12.36 3.72 -10.05
CA CYS A 110 -12.32 4.64 -11.17
C CYS A 110 -11.67 3.93 -12.37
N VAL A 111 -12.46 3.25 -13.19
CA VAL A 111 -12.02 2.65 -14.45
C VAL A 111 -12.21 3.70 -15.54
N HIS A 112 -11.12 4.36 -15.93
CA HIS A 112 -11.10 5.11 -17.19
C HIS A 112 -11.03 4.11 -18.34
N PHE A 113 -12.11 3.97 -19.10
CA PHE A 113 -12.14 3.17 -20.31
C PHE A 113 -11.56 3.98 -21.46
N PHE A 114 -10.45 3.51 -22.03
CA PHE A 114 -10.01 3.95 -23.36
C PHE A 114 -10.55 2.96 -24.39
N PHE A 115 -11.44 3.44 -25.26
CA PHE A 115 -11.81 2.73 -26.48
C PHE A 115 -10.86 3.21 -27.59
N TYR A 116 -10.08 2.28 -28.16
CA TYR A 116 -9.33 2.49 -29.40
C TYR A 116 -10.17 2.01 -30.58
#